data_AF-A0A5J6Q2A8-F1
#
_entry.id   AF-A0A5J6Q2A8-F1
#
_cell.length_a   1.000
_cell.length_b   1.000
_cell.length_c   1.000
_cell.angle_alpha   90.00
_cell.angle_beta   90.00
_cell.angle_gamma   90.00
#
_symmetry.space_group_name_H-M   'P 1'
#
loop_
_entity.id
_entity.type
_entity.pdbx_description
1 polymer ?
#
loop_
_entity_poly.entity_id
_entity_poly.type
_entity_poly.pdbx_seq_one_letter_code
_entity_poly.pdbx_strand_id
1 'polypeptide(L)'
;MRIVEKAYTFDDVLLVPAHSQVLPRDVKLKTPLTREITLNIPLLSAAMDTVTEAKLAISMAQEGGIGIIHKNMSIEKQAGAVAKVKRHESGIVKDPVTIAPEMLIRELVEMLSKRKRKMSGLPVVDNGKVVGLVTNRDLRFEKRLDQPVSAIMTPRDRLVTVPEGTSIDDARDVMHEHKVERVLVVNDAWELKGLITVKDILKTTEFPNANKDSDGRLRVGAAVGVGADTDERVKALVEAGVDVLVVDTAHGHSQGVLDRVRWVKQNFPQVQVIGGNIATAQAARDLVAAGADAVKVGIGPGSICTTRIVAGVGVPQLTAIHNVSEALKGTGVPMIADGGIRFSGDIAKALAAGASCVMLGGMFAGTEEAPGEIELYQGRSYKSYRGMGSLGAMSQGSSDRYFQDKEDNADKYVPEGIEGRVPYKGPIVQIIHQLMGGLRSSMGYLGCATIAEMHEKAKFVEITSAGMSESHVHDVQITKEAPNYHR
;
A
#
# COMPACT_ATOMS: atom_id res chain seq x y z
N MET A 1 -21.08 -26.93 -25.75
CA MET A 1 -19.91 -26.33 -25.06
C MET A 1 -19.23 -25.36 -26.02
N ARG A 2 -18.91 -24.13 -25.59
CA ARG A 2 -18.16 -23.14 -26.39
C ARG A 2 -16.82 -22.88 -25.70
N ILE A 3 -15.75 -23.53 -26.18
CA ILE A 3 -14.39 -23.28 -25.69
C ILE A 3 -13.87 -22.03 -26.39
N VAL A 4 -13.40 -21.04 -25.62
CA VAL A 4 -13.00 -19.73 -26.14
C VAL A 4 -11.54 -19.73 -26.59
N GLU A 5 -10.62 -20.25 -25.76
CA GLU A 5 -9.18 -20.27 -26.03
C GLU A 5 -8.46 -21.32 -25.18
N LYS A 6 -7.22 -21.64 -25.54
CA LYS A 6 -6.27 -22.30 -24.64
C LYS A 6 -5.64 -21.22 -23.75
N ALA A 7 -5.55 -21.48 -22.45
CA ALA A 7 -5.09 -20.49 -21.47
C ALA A 7 -3.93 -21.01 -20.63
N TYR A 8 -3.10 -20.10 -20.14
CA TYR A 8 -1.81 -20.36 -19.50
C TYR A 8 -1.69 -19.65 -18.15
N THR A 9 -1.01 -20.28 -17.21
CA THR A 9 -0.55 -19.70 -15.95
C THR A 9 0.96 -19.51 -15.95
N PHE A 10 1.53 -19.04 -14.85
CA PHE A 10 2.96 -18.73 -14.75
C PHE A 10 3.88 -19.94 -14.99
N ASP A 11 3.45 -21.16 -14.61
CA ASP A 11 4.23 -22.39 -14.74
C ASP A 11 4.23 -22.99 -16.15
N ASP A 12 3.34 -22.54 -17.02
CA ASP A 12 3.25 -23.06 -18.39
C ASP A 12 4.27 -22.38 -19.32
N VAL A 13 4.96 -21.34 -18.86
CA VAL A 13 5.85 -20.53 -19.71
C VAL A 13 7.14 -20.09 -19.02
N LEU A 14 8.15 -19.81 -19.85
CA LEU A 14 9.36 -19.09 -19.46
C LEU A 14 9.53 -17.82 -20.29
N LEU A 15 10.31 -16.87 -19.77
CA LEU A 15 10.74 -15.69 -20.50
C LEU A 15 11.99 -16.02 -21.32
N VAL A 16 12.00 -15.64 -22.60
CA VAL A 16 13.12 -15.90 -23.51
C VAL A 16 14.18 -14.81 -23.32
N PRO A 17 15.43 -15.16 -22.95
CA PRO A 17 16.52 -14.19 -22.85
C PRO A 17 16.76 -13.46 -24.18
N ALA A 18 17.21 -12.20 -24.10
CA ALA A 18 17.49 -11.36 -25.25
C ALA A 18 18.86 -10.67 -25.12
N HIS A 19 19.35 -10.10 -26.22
CA HIS A 19 20.56 -9.28 -26.18
C HIS A 19 20.37 -8.11 -25.21
N SER A 20 21.33 -7.92 -24.30
CA SER A 20 21.25 -6.92 -23.24
C SER A 20 22.55 -6.11 -23.13
N GLN A 21 22.40 -4.79 -23.12
CA GLN A 21 23.44 -3.84 -22.71
C GLN A 21 23.13 -3.22 -21.33
N VAL A 22 22.04 -3.67 -20.70
CA VAL A 22 21.51 -3.10 -19.46
C VAL A 22 21.87 -4.02 -18.31
N LEU A 23 22.56 -3.48 -17.30
CA LEU A 23 22.86 -4.23 -16.08
C LEU A 23 21.67 -4.15 -15.09
N PRO A 24 21.41 -5.17 -14.28
CA PRO A 24 20.32 -5.18 -13.30
C PRO A 24 20.28 -3.97 -12.36
N ARG A 25 21.43 -3.38 -12.02
CA ARG A 25 21.52 -2.19 -11.16
C ARG A 25 21.01 -0.91 -11.84
N ASP A 26 21.00 -0.87 -13.17
CA ASP A 26 20.68 0.32 -13.96
C ASP A 26 19.20 0.37 -14.39
N VAL A 27 18.45 -0.71 -14.14
CA VAL A 27 17.03 -0.81 -14.53
C VAL A 27 16.12 0.02 -13.62
N LYS A 28 15.10 0.62 -14.23
CA LYS A 28 14.10 1.46 -13.55
C LYS A 28 12.81 0.67 -13.33
N LEU A 29 12.42 0.52 -12.07
CA LEU A 29 11.20 -0.19 -11.67
C LEU A 29 9.98 0.73 -11.51
N LYS A 30 10.17 2.03 -11.75
CA LYS A 30 9.11 3.03 -11.65
C LYS A 30 8.00 2.71 -12.66
N THR A 31 6.74 2.70 -12.21
CA THR A 31 5.60 2.23 -13.01
C THR A 31 4.28 2.91 -12.60
N PRO A 32 3.34 3.15 -13.52
CA PRO A 32 2.03 3.69 -13.16
C PRO A 32 1.19 2.67 -12.37
N LEU A 33 0.64 3.10 -11.24
CA LEU A 33 -0.44 2.41 -10.53
C LEU A 33 -1.80 2.77 -11.12
N THR A 34 -2.01 4.06 -11.35
CA THR A 34 -3.19 4.66 -11.98
C THR A 34 -2.73 5.67 -13.04
N ARG A 35 -3.67 6.36 -13.68
CA ARG A 35 -3.34 7.46 -14.61
C ARG A 35 -2.46 8.54 -13.98
N GLU A 36 -2.66 8.83 -12.69
CA GLU A 36 -1.97 9.93 -12.00
C GLU A 36 -0.95 9.45 -10.95
N ILE A 37 -1.15 8.26 -10.38
CA ILE A 37 -0.28 7.73 -9.33
C ILE A 37 0.76 6.80 -9.94
N THR A 38 2.03 7.08 -9.65
CA THR A 38 3.18 6.24 -10.01
C THR A 38 3.79 5.64 -8.75
N LEU A 39 4.27 4.40 -8.85
CA LEU A 39 5.05 3.73 -7.80
C LEU A 39 6.53 3.71 -8.18
N ASN A 40 7.41 3.69 -7.19
CA ASN A 40 8.86 3.54 -7.40
C ASN A 40 9.26 2.06 -7.57
N ILE A 41 8.43 1.14 -7.07
CA ILE A 41 8.48 -0.30 -7.33
C ILE A 41 7.09 -0.85 -7.68
N PRO A 42 6.95 -1.89 -8.53
CA PRO A 42 5.68 -2.39 -9.04
C PRO A 42 4.91 -3.27 -8.03
N LEU A 43 4.92 -2.93 -6.74
CA LEU A 43 4.36 -3.78 -5.67
C LEU A 43 3.22 -3.11 -4.91
N LEU A 44 2.15 -3.89 -4.74
CA LEU A 44 1.05 -3.63 -3.83
C LEU A 44 0.93 -4.75 -2.80
N SER A 45 0.56 -4.41 -1.57
CA SER A 45 0.09 -5.41 -0.61
C SER A 45 -1.44 -5.55 -0.67
N ALA A 46 -1.92 -6.79 -0.60
CA ALA A 46 -3.33 -7.12 -0.77
C ALA A 46 -4.21 -6.60 0.38
N ALA A 47 -5.45 -6.22 0.04
CA ALA A 47 -6.46 -5.72 0.97
C ALA A 47 -7.09 -6.83 1.82
N MET A 48 -6.28 -7.45 2.68
CA MET A 48 -6.67 -8.59 3.52
C MET A 48 -6.36 -8.31 4.99
N ASP A 49 -7.22 -8.79 5.88
CA ASP A 49 -7.11 -8.62 7.34
C ASP A 49 -5.94 -9.37 7.98
N THR A 50 -5.29 -10.24 7.21
CA THR A 50 -4.04 -10.95 7.57
C THR A 50 -2.83 -10.43 6.80
N VAL A 51 -2.99 -9.34 6.04
CA VAL A 51 -1.90 -8.76 5.23
C VAL A 51 -1.72 -7.28 5.51
N THR A 52 -2.71 -6.42 5.23
CA THR A 52 -2.45 -4.97 5.16
C THR A 52 -3.26 -4.16 6.15
N GLU A 53 -2.61 -3.76 7.23
CA GLU A 53 -3.01 -2.63 8.07
C GLU A 53 -1.93 -1.53 8.02
N ALA A 54 -2.06 -0.49 8.86
CA ALA A 54 -1.20 0.68 8.83
C ALA A 54 0.31 0.37 8.93
N LYS A 55 0.75 -0.61 9.75
CA LYS A 55 2.19 -0.94 9.90
C LYS A 55 2.78 -1.45 8.58
N LEU A 56 2.11 -2.39 7.93
CA LEU A 56 2.53 -2.89 6.63
C LEU A 56 2.40 -1.84 5.53
N ALA A 57 1.31 -1.08 5.51
CA ALA A 57 1.12 -0.02 4.50
C ALA A 57 2.20 1.07 4.57
N ILE A 58 2.62 1.47 5.78
CA ILE A 58 3.76 2.38 5.98
C ILE A 58 5.03 1.79 5.36
N SER A 59 5.35 0.54 5.68
CA SER A 59 6.59 -0.11 5.23
C SER A 59 6.59 -0.31 3.72
N MET A 60 5.45 -0.69 3.13
CA MET A 60 5.26 -0.77 1.68
C MET A 60 5.50 0.58 0.99
N ALA A 61 4.93 1.66 1.54
CA ALA A 61 5.09 2.99 0.98
C ALA A 61 6.54 3.49 1.12
N GLN A 62 7.21 3.23 2.25
CA GLN A 62 8.62 3.58 2.47
C GLN A 62 9.56 2.89 1.47
N GLU A 63 9.29 1.64 1.11
CA GLU A 63 10.06 0.90 0.09
C GLU A 63 9.69 1.28 -1.35
N GLY A 64 8.70 2.14 -1.55
CA GLY A 64 8.31 2.68 -2.85
C GLY A 64 7.12 2.00 -3.53
N GLY A 65 6.48 1.04 -2.84
CA GLY A 65 5.23 0.43 -3.26
C GLY A 65 4.03 1.17 -2.66
N ILE A 66 2.93 0.45 -2.44
CA ILE A 66 1.76 0.97 -1.72
C ILE A 66 1.01 -0.16 -1.00
N GLY A 67 0.46 0.11 0.18
CA GLY A 67 -0.43 -0.82 0.87
C GLY A 67 -1.90 -0.44 0.70
N ILE A 68 -2.76 -1.44 0.50
CA ILE A 68 -4.23 -1.27 0.46
C ILE A 68 -4.85 -1.74 1.77
N ILE A 69 -5.35 -0.82 2.59
CA ILE A 69 -6.01 -1.14 3.86
C ILE A 69 -7.31 -1.89 3.60
N HIS A 70 -7.48 -3.07 4.22
CA HIS A 70 -8.68 -3.89 4.07
C HIS A 70 -9.93 -3.24 4.69
N LYS A 71 -11.12 -3.73 4.30
CA LYS A 71 -12.42 -3.22 4.77
C LYS A 71 -13.07 -4.02 5.91
N ASN A 72 -12.50 -5.17 6.31
CA ASN A 72 -12.95 -5.99 7.46
C ASN A 72 -12.71 -5.32 8.82
N MET A 73 -13.19 -4.10 8.98
CA MET A 73 -13.19 -3.29 10.21
C MET A 73 -14.22 -2.17 10.07
N SER A 74 -14.53 -1.49 11.19
CA SER A 74 -15.43 -0.33 11.15
C SER A 74 -14.86 0.80 10.28
N ILE A 75 -15.74 1.68 9.82
CA ILE A 75 -15.37 2.83 8.96
C ILE A 75 -14.32 3.70 9.65
N GLU A 76 -14.51 3.97 10.95
CA GLU A 76 -13.64 4.80 11.77
C GLU A 76 -12.25 4.17 11.94
N LYS A 77 -12.19 2.84 12.12
CA LYS A 77 -10.92 2.12 12.23
C LYS A 77 -10.14 2.17 10.90
N GLN A 78 -10.84 1.98 9.78
CA GLN A 78 -10.20 2.01 8.46
C GLN A 78 -9.67 3.41 8.12
N ALA A 79 -10.49 4.45 8.32
CA ALA A 79 -10.09 5.84 8.17
C ALA A 79 -8.95 6.21 9.13
N GLY A 80 -8.99 5.74 10.38
CA GLY A 80 -7.91 5.90 11.35
C GLY A 80 -6.60 5.24 10.91
N ALA A 81 -6.65 4.08 10.25
CA ALA A 81 -5.48 3.41 9.68
C ALA A 81 -4.89 4.21 8.50
N VAL A 82 -5.72 4.72 7.59
CA VAL A 82 -5.31 5.64 6.51
C VAL A 82 -4.63 6.88 7.09
N ALA A 83 -5.29 7.58 8.02
CA ALA A 83 -4.74 8.77 8.66
C ALA A 83 -3.43 8.47 9.40
N LYS A 84 -3.26 7.27 9.96
CA LYS A 84 -2.02 6.84 10.59
C LYS A 84 -0.87 6.72 9.60
N VAL A 85 -1.12 6.25 8.36
CA VAL A 85 -0.12 6.19 7.28
C VAL A 85 0.20 7.60 6.78
N LYS A 86 -0.82 8.41 6.45
CA LYS A 86 -0.63 9.80 5.96
C LYS A 86 0.11 10.71 6.93
N ARG A 87 0.04 10.43 8.24
CA ARG A 87 0.76 11.17 9.30
C ARG A 87 2.06 10.51 9.74
N HIS A 88 2.48 9.40 9.12
CA HIS A 88 3.69 8.69 9.54
C HIS A 88 4.97 9.43 9.14
N GLU A 89 4.96 9.96 7.93
CA GLU A 89 5.94 10.90 7.40
C GLU A 89 5.17 12.03 6.76
N SER A 90 5.59 13.25 7.05
CA SER A 90 5.17 14.44 6.34
C SER A 90 6.41 15.30 6.23
N GLY A 91 6.83 15.65 5.01
CA GLY A 91 7.96 16.57 4.82
C GLY A 91 7.74 17.88 5.58
N ILE A 92 6.48 18.35 5.61
CA ILE A 92 6.02 19.50 6.39
C ILE A 92 4.70 19.12 7.08
N VAL A 93 4.62 19.26 8.40
CA VAL A 93 3.36 19.12 9.14
C VAL A 93 2.55 20.41 8.94
N LYS A 94 1.60 20.44 8.00
CA LYS A 94 0.81 21.65 7.66
C LYS A 94 -0.12 22.15 8.78
N ASP A 95 -0.70 21.23 9.55
CA ASP A 95 -1.61 21.56 10.66
C ASP A 95 -1.08 20.97 11.98
N PRO A 96 0.01 21.52 12.52
CA PRO A 96 0.56 21.06 13.77
C PRO A 96 -0.38 21.45 14.92
N VAL A 97 -0.48 20.58 15.92
CA VAL A 97 -1.26 20.87 17.12
C VAL A 97 -0.65 22.11 17.81
N THR A 98 -1.46 23.13 18.04
CA THR A 98 -1.05 24.38 18.70
C THR A 98 -1.64 24.48 20.10
N ILE A 99 -1.08 25.40 20.90
CA ILE A 99 -1.55 25.74 22.24
C ILE A 99 -1.58 27.25 22.43
N ALA A 100 -2.45 27.72 23.33
CA ALA A 100 -2.56 29.14 23.68
C ALA A 100 -1.53 29.53 24.76
N PRO A 101 -1.01 30.77 24.77
CA PRO A 101 0.01 31.19 25.75
C PRO A 101 -0.48 31.23 27.20
N GLU A 102 -1.78 31.36 27.42
CA GLU A 102 -2.45 31.40 28.72
C GLU A 102 -2.81 30.02 29.28
N MET A 103 -2.71 28.95 28.47
CA MET A 103 -2.92 27.58 28.92
C MET A 103 -2.00 27.27 30.10
N LEU A 104 -2.54 26.66 31.15
CA LEU A 104 -1.72 26.32 32.31
C LEU A 104 -0.83 25.11 32.03
N ILE A 105 0.37 25.09 32.63
CA ILE A 105 1.32 23.99 32.43
C ILE A 105 0.72 22.65 32.89
N ARG A 106 -0.09 22.61 33.96
CA ARG A 106 -0.83 21.41 34.37
C ARG A 106 -1.77 20.88 33.27
N GLU A 107 -2.49 21.76 32.60
CA GLU A 107 -3.45 21.40 31.56
C GLU A 107 -2.72 20.86 30.34
N LEU A 108 -1.58 21.46 30.00
CA LEU A 108 -0.70 20.98 28.95
C LEU A 108 -0.15 19.58 29.27
N VAL A 109 0.34 19.36 30.49
CA VAL A 109 0.84 18.03 30.91
C VAL A 109 -0.26 16.98 30.89
N GLU A 110 -1.47 17.31 31.35
CA GLU A 110 -2.63 16.43 31.24
C GLU A 110 -3.04 16.15 29.79
N MET A 111 -3.05 17.17 28.94
CA MET A 111 -3.35 17.01 27.51
C MET A 111 -2.33 16.07 26.86
N LEU A 112 -1.04 16.22 27.19
CA LEU A 112 0.03 15.37 26.70
C LEU A 112 -0.06 13.93 27.24
N SER A 113 -0.44 13.73 28.49
CA SER A 113 -0.56 12.40 29.10
C SER A 113 -1.78 11.62 28.58
N LYS A 114 -2.89 12.31 28.30
CA LYS A 114 -4.10 11.72 27.68
C LYS A 114 -3.90 11.36 26.21
N ARG A 115 -2.87 11.92 25.55
CA ARG A 115 -2.56 11.61 24.14
C ARG A 115 -1.77 10.32 24.02
N LYS A 116 -2.26 9.44 23.14
CA LYS A 116 -1.55 8.19 22.76
C LYS A 116 -0.21 8.43 22.04
N ARG A 117 0.08 9.65 21.59
CA ARG A 117 1.28 10.00 20.81
C ARG A 117 2.09 11.07 21.52
N LYS A 118 3.38 10.78 21.72
CA LYS A 118 4.36 11.73 22.25
C LYS A 118 4.64 12.82 21.21
N MET A 119 4.29 14.06 21.53
CA MET A 119 4.69 15.23 20.76
C MET A 119 5.97 15.79 21.40
N SER A 120 6.97 16.14 20.58
CA SER A 120 8.25 16.65 21.08
C SER A 120 8.29 18.16 21.21
N GLY A 121 7.42 18.87 20.49
CA GLY A 121 7.18 20.30 20.65
C GLY A 121 5.83 20.75 20.09
N LEU A 122 5.36 21.88 20.59
CA LEU A 122 4.04 22.46 20.39
C LEU A 122 4.20 23.97 20.10
N PRO A 123 3.84 24.44 18.90
CA PRO A 123 3.77 25.86 18.59
C PRO A 123 2.76 26.56 19.50
N VAL A 124 3.15 27.70 20.05
CA VAL A 124 2.26 28.57 20.84
C VAL A 124 1.72 29.65 19.92
N VAL A 125 0.41 29.73 19.80
CA VAL A 125 -0.30 30.65 18.90
C VAL A 125 -1.24 31.52 19.70
N ASP A 126 -1.20 32.83 19.43
CA ASP A 126 -2.10 33.82 19.98
C ASP A 126 -2.69 34.66 18.85
N ASN A 127 -4.02 34.81 18.82
CA ASN A 127 -4.74 35.57 17.79
C ASN A 127 -4.28 35.24 16.34
N GLY A 128 -4.06 33.95 16.07
CA GLY A 128 -3.61 33.45 14.76
C GLY A 128 -2.10 33.60 14.46
N LYS A 129 -1.32 34.19 15.37
CA LYS A 129 0.12 34.42 15.18
C LYS A 129 0.96 33.53 16.08
N VAL A 130 2.10 33.05 15.56
CA VAL A 130 3.09 32.31 16.34
C VAL A 130 3.77 33.26 17.33
N VAL A 131 3.64 32.96 18.62
CA VAL A 131 4.24 33.73 19.72
C VAL A 131 5.31 32.96 20.49
N GLY A 132 5.38 31.64 20.30
CA GLY A 132 6.39 30.82 20.95
C GLY A 132 6.40 29.35 20.54
N LEU A 133 7.23 28.58 21.22
CA LEU A 133 7.35 27.13 21.05
C LEU A 133 7.64 26.50 22.41
N VAL A 134 6.86 25.48 22.79
CA VAL A 134 7.14 24.64 23.96
C VAL A 134 7.62 23.29 23.50
N THR A 135 8.57 22.71 24.21
CA THR A 135 9.16 21.41 23.92
C THR A 135 9.11 20.51 25.14
N ASN A 136 9.32 19.20 24.94
CA ASN A 136 9.43 18.27 26.07
C ASN A 136 10.58 18.63 27.01
N ARG A 137 11.61 19.36 26.56
CA ARG A 137 12.72 19.79 27.43
C ARG A 137 12.25 20.83 28.45
N ASP A 138 11.35 21.71 28.05
CA ASP A 138 10.82 22.79 28.89
C ASP A 138 9.89 22.23 29.98
N LEU A 139 9.22 21.10 29.71
CA LEU A 139 8.29 20.46 30.65
C LEU A 139 8.95 19.44 31.59
N ARG A 140 10.08 18.83 31.22
CA ARG A 140 10.62 17.61 31.88
C ARG A 140 10.92 17.79 33.38
N PHE A 141 11.22 19.01 33.83
CA PHE A 141 11.56 19.32 35.22
C PHE A 141 10.79 20.52 35.79
N GLU A 142 9.73 20.95 35.13
CA GLU A 142 8.95 22.10 35.60
C GLU A 142 8.07 21.71 36.79
N LYS A 143 8.16 22.49 37.87
CA LYS A 143 7.42 22.27 39.12
C LYS A 143 6.29 23.28 39.30
N ARG A 144 6.34 24.41 38.61
CA ARG A 144 5.37 25.52 38.69
C ARG A 144 4.19 25.26 37.74
N LEU A 145 3.40 24.24 38.06
CA LEU A 145 2.34 23.76 37.16
C LEU A 145 1.16 24.75 37.00
N ASP A 146 1.02 25.70 37.92
CA ASP A 146 -0.01 26.75 37.89
C ASP A 146 0.40 27.99 37.08
N GLN A 147 1.60 28.00 36.50
CA GLN A 147 2.03 29.09 35.61
C GLN A 147 1.48 28.87 34.19
N PRO A 148 1.28 29.96 33.42
CA PRO A 148 0.91 29.86 32.02
C PRO A 148 2.08 29.33 31.17
N VAL A 149 1.77 28.69 30.05
CA VAL A 149 2.74 28.19 29.06
C VAL A 149 3.72 29.27 28.60
N SER A 150 3.25 30.51 28.48
CA SER A 150 4.08 31.68 28.14
C SER A 150 5.28 31.90 29.07
N ALA A 151 5.24 31.39 30.31
CA ALA A 151 6.35 31.49 31.26
C ALA A 151 7.53 30.55 30.96
N ILE A 152 7.31 29.49 30.16
CA ILE A 152 8.32 28.45 29.87
C ILE A 152 8.64 28.30 28.37
N MET A 153 7.85 28.91 27.49
CA MET A 153 8.06 28.80 26.04
C MET A 153 9.33 29.49 25.58
N THR A 154 9.90 29.04 24.46
CA THR A 154 10.83 29.85 23.68
C THR A 154 10.03 30.99 23.04
N PRO A 155 10.31 32.27 23.35
CA PRO A 155 9.55 33.40 22.83
C PRO A 155 9.91 33.69 21.36
N ARG A 156 8.99 34.41 20.69
CA ARG A 156 9.03 34.72 19.26
C ARG A 156 10.37 35.22 18.73
N ASP A 157 11.02 36.13 19.44
CA ASP A 157 12.31 36.73 19.09
C ASP A 157 13.47 35.73 19.03
N ARG A 158 13.31 34.57 19.68
CA ARG A 158 14.29 33.47 19.72
C ARG A 158 13.85 32.25 18.94
N LEU A 159 12.73 32.32 18.22
CA LEU A 159 12.26 31.20 17.41
C LEU A 159 13.09 31.08 16.14
N VAL A 160 13.54 29.85 15.88
CA VAL A 160 14.07 29.48 14.57
C VAL A 160 12.88 29.15 13.67
N THR A 161 12.73 29.91 12.59
CA THR A 161 11.62 29.79 11.64
C THR A 161 12.13 29.80 10.21
N VAL A 162 11.33 29.27 9.28
CA VAL A 162 11.56 29.36 7.84
C VAL A 162 10.31 29.90 7.15
N PRO A 163 10.44 30.62 6.02
CA PRO A 163 9.30 31.09 5.26
C PRO A 163 8.51 29.95 4.62
N GLU A 164 7.22 30.18 4.38
CA GLU A 164 6.38 29.29 3.58
C GLU A 164 7.01 29.03 2.19
N GLY A 165 7.06 27.77 1.78
CA GLY A 165 7.70 27.34 0.52
C GLY A 165 9.18 26.96 0.64
N THR A 166 9.79 27.06 1.83
CA THR A 166 11.18 26.61 2.05
C THR A 166 11.34 25.11 1.76
N SER A 167 12.42 24.74 1.08
CA SER A 167 12.71 23.34 0.77
C SER A 167 13.14 22.55 2.01
N ILE A 168 13.02 21.22 1.97
CA ILE A 168 13.45 20.35 3.08
C ILE A 168 14.96 20.46 3.30
N ASP A 169 15.74 20.62 2.23
CA ASP A 169 17.20 20.78 2.30
C ASP A 169 17.59 22.11 2.96
N ASP A 170 16.95 23.22 2.60
CA ASP A 170 17.21 24.51 3.24
C ASP A 170 16.78 24.49 4.72
N ALA A 171 15.63 23.85 5.01
CA ALA A 171 15.17 23.68 6.40
C ALA A 171 16.14 22.81 7.22
N ARG A 172 16.75 21.78 6.62
CA ARG A 172 17.81 20.97 7.25
C ARG A 172 19.02 21.84 7.59
N ASP A 173 19.43 22.71 6.69
CA ASP A 173 20.62 23.53 6.88
C ASP A 173 20.38 24.56 8.00
N VAL A 174 19.19 25.18 8.04
CA VAL A 174 18.75 26.05 9.17
C VAL A 174 18.72 25.30 10.49
N MET A 175 18.19 24.07 10.51
CA MET A 175 18.20 23.21 11.71
C MET A 175 19.62 22.89 12.18
N HIS A 176 20.53 22.61 11.25
CA HIS A 176 21.92 22.27 11.54
C HIS A 176 22.67 23.46 12.12
N GLU A 177 22.54 24.63 11.49
CA GLU A 177 23.16 25.89 11.93
C GLU A 177 22.71 26.27 13.35
N HIS A 178 21.41 26.24 13.60
CA HIS A 178 20.84 26.64 14.89
C HIS A 178 20.80 25.51 15.92
N LYS A 179 21.23 24.29 15.53
CA LYS A 179 21.25 23.08 16.37
C LYS A 179 19.88 22.77 17.01
N VAL A 180 18.81 22.97 16.23
CA VAL A 180 17.43 22.71 16.65
C VAL A 180 16.86 21.47 15.98
N GLU A 181 16.01 20.74 16.71
CA GLU A 181 15.36 19.52 16.20
C GLU A 181 14.10 19.81 15.35
N ARG A 182 13.68 21.08 15.29
CA ARG A 182 12.44 21.51 14.62
C ARG A 182 12.50 22.98 14.23
N VAL A 183 11.77 23.33 13.18
CA VAL A 183 11.64 24.70 12.67
C VAL A 183 10.19 24.95 12.29
N LEU A 184 9.67 26.12 12.66
CA LEU A 184 8.31 26.53 12.32
C LEU A 184 8.29 27.17 10.93
N VAL A 185 7.30 26.79 10.13
CA VAL A 185 7.04 27.42 8.84
C VAL A 185 6.02 28.53 9.06
N VAL A 186 6.39 29.77 8.74
CA VAL A 186 5.53 30.95 8.93
C VAL A 186 5.44 31.78 7.65
N ASN A 187 4.34 32.51 7.48
CA ASN A 187 4.24 33.53 6.43
C ASN A 187 4.67 34.91 6.96
N ASP A 188 4.63 35.93 6.09
CA ASP A 188 5.00 37.32 6.44
C ASP A 188 4.15 37.90 7.58
N ALA A 189 2.91 37.44 7.74
CA ALA A 189 2.00 37.85 8.81
C ALA A 189 2.26 37.13 10.16
N TRP A 190 3.26 36.23 10.21
CA TRP A 190 3.58 35.35 11.33
C TRP A 190 2.50 34.33 11.69
N GLU A 191 1.67 33.97 10.73
CA GLU A 191 0.74 32.86 10.86
C GLU A 191 1.50 31.54 10.69
N LEU A 192 1.10 30.53 11.45
CA LEU A 192 1.70 29.20 11.36
C LEU A 192 1.20 28.49 10.09
N LYS A 193 2.14 28.14 9.21
CA LYS A 193 1.87 27.36 7.98
C LYS A 193 2.36 25.93 8.06
N GLY A 194 3.18 25.62 9.07
CA GLY A 194 3.55 24.25 9.38
C GLY A 194 4.72 24.09 10.34
N LEU A 195 5.16 22.84 10.50
CA LEU A 195 6.29 22.45 11.35
C LEU A 195 7.12 21.39 10.61
N ILE A 196 8.43 21.59 10.56
CA ILE A 196 9.40 20.61 10.03
C ILE A 196 10.19 20.05 11.19
N THR A 197 10.45 18.74 11.20
CA THR A 197 11.23 18.08 12.25
C THR A 197 12.43 17.32 11.68
N VAL A 198 13.53 17.24 12.44
CA VAL A 198 14.71 16.42 12.09
C VAL A 198 14.32 14.96 11.84
N LYS A 199 13.31 14.45 12.57
CA LYS A 199 12.81 13.09 12.38
C LYS A 199 12.27 12.86 10.97
N ASP A 200 11.55 13.83 10.40
CA ASP A 200 11.00 13.72 9.05
C ASP A 200 12.09 13.83 7.97
N ILE A 201 13.13 14.61 8.22
CA ILE A 201 14.32 14.73 7.36
C ILE A 201 15.12 13.42 7.34
N LEU A 202 15.40 12.85 8.52
CA LEU A 202 16.15 11.58 8.65
C LEU A 202 15.43 10.44 7.94
N LYS A 203 14.11 10.32 8.13
CA LYS A 203 13.31 9.29 7.43
C LYS A 203 13.36 9.41 5.91
N THR A 204 13.38 10.65 5.39
CA THR A 204 13.51 10.87 3.94
C THR A 204 14.87 10.41 3.41
N THR A 205 15.92 10.44 4.25
CA THR A 205 17.24 9.92 3.91
C THR A 205 17.31 8.39 4.02
N GLU A 206 16.65 7.81 5.02
CA GLU A 206 16.57 6.34 5.22
C GLU A 206 15.79 5.65 4.09
N PHE A 207 14.72 6.28 3.60
CA PHE A 207 13.83 5.72 2.58
C PHE A 207 13.78 6.60 1.32
N PRO A 208 14.86 6.63 0.51
CA PRO A 208 14.94 7.50 -0.67
C PRO A 208 13.97 7.11 -1.78
N ASN A 209 13.52 5.84 -1.80
CA ASN A 209 12.54 5.33 -2.75
C ASN A 209 11.11 5.45 -2.25
N ALA A 210 10.84 6.12 -1.13
CA ALA A 210 9.51 6.21 -0.55
C ALA A 210 8.49 6.79 -1.54
N ASN A 211 7.34 6.14 -1.62
CA ASN A 211 6.21 6.56 -2.43
C ASN A 211 5.40 7.61 -1.67
N LYS A 212 5.59 8.87 -2.07
CA LYS A 212 5.01 10.05 -1.41
C LYS A 212 4.03 10.78 -2.34
N ASP A 213 3.05 11.45 -1.73
CA ASP A 213 2.18 12.41 -2.42
C ASP A 213 2.88 13.77 -2.60
N SER A 214 2.19 14.72 -3.23
CA SER A 214 2.70 16.08 -3.47
C SER A 214 2.99 16.86 -2.18
N ASP A 215 2.43 16.45 -1.05
CA ASP A 215 2.69 17.05 0.27
C ASP A 215 3.84 16.33 1.02
N GLY A 216 4.50 15.37 0.38
CA GLY A 216 5.57 14.58 0.97
C GLY A 216 5.09 13.54 1.99
N ARG A 217 3.80 13.20 2.00
CA ARG A 217 3.23 12.16 2.88
C ARG A 217 3.26 10.82 2.17
N LEU A 218 3.46 9.73 2.92
CA LEU A 218 3.37 8.38 2.35
C LEU A 218 2.01 8.16 1.68
N ARG A 219 2.01 7.50 0.52
CA ARG A 219 0.79 7.11 -0.18
C ARG A 219 0.16 5.87 0.42
N VAL A 220 -1.17 5.82 0.43
CA VAL A 220 -1.93 4.67 0.94
C VAL A 220 -3.23 4.49 0.15
N GLY A 221 -3.60 3.23 -0.10
CA GLY A 221 -4.91 2.89 -0.64
C GLY A 221 -5.82 2.25 0.40
N ALA A 222 -7.11 2.17 0.09
CA ALA A 222 -8.08 1.46 0.92
C ALA A 222 -9.11 0.72 0.07
N ALA A 223 -9.49 -0.48 0.50
CA ALA A 223 -10.55 -1.24 -0.15
C ALA A 223 -11.93 -0.81 0.32
N VAL A 224 -12.90 -0.84 -0.58
CA VAL A 224 -14.32 -0.59 -0.31
C VAL A 224 -15.19 -1.63 -1.02
N GLY A 225 -16.38 -1.88 -0.49
CA GLY A 225 -17.34 -2.80 -1.07
C GLY A 225 -18.32 -2.13 -2.03
N VAL A 226 -19.48 -2.75 -2.20
CA VAL A 226 -20.62 -2.18 -2.93
C VAL A 226 -21.89 -2.11 -2.06
N GLY A 227 -21.80 -2.49 -0.78
CA GLY A 227 -22.91 -2.47 0.17
C GLY A 227 -23.38 -1.06 0.55
N ALA A 228 -24.49 -0.99 1.27
CA ALA A 228 -25.19 0.26 1.59
C ALA A 228 -24.35 1.25 2.41
N ASP A 229 -23.48 0.78 3.31
CA ASP A 229 -22.60 1.61 4.16
C ASP A 229 -21.33 2.11 3.44
N THR A 230 -21.19 1.80 2.14
CA THR A 230 -20.00 2.14 1.38
C THR A 230 -19.86 3.64 1.15
N ASP A 231 -20.97 4.38 1.04
CA ASP A 231 -20.96 5.82 0.80
C ASP A 231 -20.29 6.57 1.95
N GLU A 232 -20.70 6.27 3.19
CA GLU A 232 -20.12 6.80 4.42
C GLU A 232 -18.65 6.38 4.56
N ARG A 233 -18.34 5.12 4.22
CA ARG A 233 -16.96 4.61 4.24
C ARG A 233 -16.06 5.38 3.29
N VAL A 234 -16.49 5.60 2.06
CA VAL A 234 -15.74 6.38 1.07
C VAL A 234 -15.51 7.80 1.58
N LYS A 235 -16.56 8.49 2.05
CA LYS A 235 -16.44 9.85 2.62
C LYS A 235 -15.37 9.92 3.72
N ALA A 236 -15.44 9.04 4.71
CA ALA A 236 -14.49 9.01 5.81
C ALA A 236 -13.04 8.72 5.36
N LEU A 237 -12.85 7.85 4.35
CA LEU A 237 -11.52 7.57 3.79
C LEU A 237 -10.95 8.75 3.02
N VAL A 238 -11.79 9.46 2.25
CA VAL A 238 -11.41 10.68 1.54
C VAL A 238 -11.00 11.77 2.53
N GLU A 239 -11.80 12.00 3.58
CA GLU A 239 -11.46 12.94 4.66
C GLU A 239 -10.15 12.57 5.39
N ALA A 240 -9.88 11.27 5.54
CA ALA A 240 -8.61 10.78 6.09
C ALA A 240 -7.41 10.97 5.15
N GLY A 241 -7.64 11.33 3.88
CA GLY A 241 -6.62 11.59 2.87
C GLY A 241 -6.12 10.36 2.13
N VAL A 242 -7.00 9.38 1.86
CA VAL A 242 -6.67 8.22 1.02
C VAL A 242 -6.26 8.66 -0.39
N ASP A 243 -5.22 8.04 -0.96
CA ASP A 243 -4.73 8.38 -2.31
C ASP A 243 -5.51 7.62 -3.40
N VAL A 244 -5.88 6.37 -3.12
CA VAL A 244 -6.54 5.48 -4.07
C VAL A 244 -7.56 4.57 -3.39
N LEU A 245 -8.75 4.47 -3.96
CA LEU A 245 -9.80 3.56 -3.51
C LEU A 245 -9.85 2.32 -4.40
N VAL A 246 -9.94 1.14 -3.80
CA VAL A 246 -10.09 -0.13 -4.52
C VAL A 246 -11.50 -0.65 -4.28
N VAL A 247 -12.37 -0.55 -5.30
CA VAL A 247 -13.68 -1.21 -5.27
C VAL A 247 -13.43 -2.70 -5.48
N ASP A 248 -13.42 -3.46 -4.37
CA ASP A 248 -12.89 -4.82 -4.31
C ASP A 248 -14.02 -5.84 -4.08
N THR A 249 -14.38 -6.55 -5.14
CA THR A 249 -15.38 -7.63 -5.12
C THR A 249 -14.84 -8.89 -5.81
N ALA A 250 -15.47 -10.05 -5.59
CA ALA A 250 -15.11 -11.28 -6.30
C ALA A 250 -15.42 -11.21 -7.81
N HIS A 251 -16.44 -10.43 -8.19
CA HIS A 251 -16.86 -10.22 -9.58
C HIS A 251 -17.01 -8.73 -9.90
N GLY A 252 -15.91 -8.14 -10.36
CA GLY A 252 -15.78 -6.72 -10.69
C GLY A 252 -16.57 -6.27 -11.94
N HIS A 253 -17.15 -7.21 -12.69
CA HIS A 253 -18.01 -6.91 -13.85
C HIS A 253 -19.50 -6.88 -13.49
N SER A 254 -19.83 -6.93 -12.20
CA SER A 254 -21.23 -6.75 -11.76
C SER A 254 -21.67 -5.29 -11.86
N GLN A 255 -22.97 -5.07 -12.10
CA GLN A 255 -23.53 -3.73 -12.26
C GLN A 255 -23.26 -2.84 -11.04
N GLY A 256 -23.38 -3.38 -9.82
CA GLY A 256 -23.10 -2.65 -8.58
C GLY A 256 -21.65 -2.15 -8.48
N VAL A 257 -20.68 -2.86 -9.05
CA VAL A 257 -19.29 -2.41 -9.12
C VAL A 257 -19.15 -1.25 -10.10
N LEU A 258 -19.71 -1.38 -11.31
CA LEU A 258 -19.66 -0.32 -12.33
C LEU A 258 -20.30 0.97 -11.82
N ASP A 259 -21.45 0.86 -11.17
CA ASP A 259 -22.15 2.01 -10.58
C ASP A 259 -21.38 2.61 -9.41
N ARG A 260 -20.75 1.78 -8.57
CA ARG A 260 -19.90 2.26 -7.48
C ARG A 260 -18.68 3.01 -7.99
N VAL A 261 -17.97 2.49 -8.99
CA VAL A 261 -16.83 3.17 -9.62
C VAL A 261 -17.26 4.53 -10.17
N ARG A 262 -18.37 4.56 -10.93
CA ARG A 262 -18.92 5.80 -11.49
C ARG A 262 -19.28 6.81 -10.40
N TRP A 263 -19.93 6.35 -9.34
CA TRP A 263 -20.33 7.19 -8.21
C TRP A 263 -19.13 7.81 -7.50
N VAL A 264 -18.07 7.02 -7.23
CA VAL A 264 -16.86 7.56 -6.59
C VAL A 264 -16.22 8.63 -7.47
N LYS A 265 -16.09 8.39 -8.79
CA LYS A 265 -15.53 9.39 -9.71
C LYS A 265 -16.36 10.66 -9.83
N GLN A 266 -17.68 10.57 -9.73
CA GLN A 266 -18.57 11.73 -9.76
C GLN A 266 -18.53 12.57 -8.49
N ASN A 267 -18.45 11.93 -7.32
CA ASN A 267 -18.50 12.61 -6.02
C ASN A 267 -17.12 13.04 -5.51
N PHE A 268 -16.06 12.32 -5.88
CA PHE A 268 -14.69 12.54 -5.43
C PHE A 268 -13.71 12.45 -6.62
N PRO A 269 -13.81 13.35 -7.62
CA PRO A 269 -13.00 13.29 -8.84
C PRO A 269 -11.49 13.35 -8.58
N GLN A 270 -11.08 13.95 -7.47
CA GLN A 270 -9.69 14.06 -7.03
C GLN A 270 -9.09 12.73 -6.53
N VAL A 271 -9.91 11.72 -6.22
CA VAL A 271 -9.44 10.42 -5.75
C VAL A 271 -9.36 9.45 -6.92
N GLN A 272 -8.25 8.70 -6.97
CA GLN A 272 -8.04 7.67 -7.98
C GLN A 272 -8.83 6.42 -7.59
N VAL A 273 -9.44 5.74 -8.57
CA VAL A 273 -10.29 4.57 -8.33
C VAL A 273 -9.82 3.35 -9.11
N ILE A 274 -9.61 2.24 -8.41
CA ILE A 274 -9.28 0.94 -8.99
C ILE A 274 -10.53 0.05 -8.91
N GLY A 275 -10.94 -0.51 -10.05
CA GLY A 275 -12.06 -1.47 -10.11
C GLY A 275 -11.58 -2.91 -10.28
N GLY A 276 -12.15 -3.85 -9.52
CA GLY A 276 -11.87 -5.28 -9.69
C GLY A 276 -12.62 -6.20 -8.72
N ASN A 277 -12.40 -7.52 -8.77
CA ASN A 277 -11.49 -8.21 -9.68
C ASN A 277 -12.16 -8.59 -11.01
N ILE A 278 -11.41 -8.52 -12.11
CA ILE A 278 -11.84 -8.96 -13.43
C ILE A 278 -10.90 -10.00 -14.02
N ALA A 279 -11.33 -10.72 -15.06
CA ALA A 279 -10.49 -11.68 -15.77
C ALA A 279 -10.68 -11.67 -17.30
N THR A 280 -11.44 -10.69 -17.83
CA THR A 280 -11.82 -10.64 -19.25
C THR A 280 -11.64 -9.24 -19.83
N ALA A 281 -11.38 -9.19 -21.14
CA ALA A 281 -11.24 -7.96 -21.90
C ALA A 281 -12.48 -7.05 -21.82
N GLN A 282 -13.69 -7.62 -21.89
CA GLN A 282 -14.93 -6.85 -21.84
C GLN A 282 -15.11 -6.16 -20.49
N ALA A 283 -14.87 -6.88 -19.39
CA ALA A 283 -14.95 -6.32 -18.05
C ALA A 283 -13.98 -5.15 -17.85
N ALA A 284 -12.78 -5.22 -18.45
CA ALA A 284 -11.82 -4.13 -18.42
C ALA A 284 -12.36 -2.89 -19.14
N ARG A 285 -12.87 -3.05 -20.36
CA ARG A 285 -13.45 -1.94 -21.15
C ARG A 285 -14.60 -1.27 -20.41
N ASP A 286 -15.49 -2.06 -19.80
CA ASP A 286 -16.66 -1.53 -19.10
C ASP A 286 -16.29 -0.80 -17.80
N LEU A 287 -15.29 -1.30 -17.05
CA LEU A 287 -14.75 -0.57 -15.89
C LEU A 287 -14.09 0.75 -16.30
N VAL A 288 -13.33 0.76 -17.40
CA VAL A 288 -12.73 1.99 -17.93
C VAL A 288 -13.82 2.97 -18.36
N ALA A 289 -14.87 2.51 -19.04
CA ALA A 289 -16.02 3.33 -19.42
C ALA A 289 -16.79 3.86 -18.20
N ALA A 290 -16.83 3.12 -17.10
CA ALA A 290 -17.40 3.58 -15.83
C ALA A 290 -16.53 4.64 -15.12
N GLY A 291 -15.27 4.82 -15.53
CA GLY A 291 -14.36 5.83 -15.00
C GLY A 291 -13.21 5.29 -14.16
N ALA A 292 -12.95 3.97 -14.16
CA ALA A 292 -11.81 3.41 -13.42
C ALA A 292 -10.47 4.02 -13.91
N ASP A 293 -9.60 4.37 -12.96
CA ASP A 293 -8.25 4.90 -13.20
C ASP A 293 -7.19 3.81 -13.29
N ALA A 294 -7.52 2.60 -12.81
CA ALA A 294 -6.83 1.35 -13.08
C ALA A 294 -7.80 0.17 -12.89
N VAL A 295 -7.43 -1.01 -13.36
CA VAL A 295 -8.20 -2.25 -13.11
C VAL A 295 -7.37 -3.30 -12.38
N LYS A 296 -8.02 -4.11 -11.56
CA LYS A 296 -7.40 -5.23 -10.82
C LYS A 296 -7.82 -6.57 -11.43
N VAL A 297 -6.83 -7.36 -11.84
CA VAL A 297 -7.01 -8.56 -12.68
C VAL A 297 -6.65 -9.82 -11.90
N GLY A 298 -7.60 -10.74 -11.83
CA GLY A 298 -7.40 -12.09 -11.31
C GLY A 298 -8.63 -12.65 -10.60
N ILE A 299 -9.19 -13.73 -11.13
CA ILE A 299 -10.31 -14.46 -10.50
C ILE A 299 -9.86 -15.89 -10.18
N GLY A 300 -9.77 -16.17 -8.89
CA GLY A 300 -9.35 -17.46 -8.34
C GLY A 300 -7.86 -17.87 -8.41
N PRO A 301 -6.86 -17.04 -8.78
CA PRO A 301 -5.46 -17.48 -8.80
C PRO A 301 -4.80 -17.48 -7.41
N GLY A 302 -5.44 -16.88 -6.40
CA GLY A 302 -4.85 -16.72 -5.07
C GLY A 302 -4.60 -18.07 -4.39
N SER A 303 -3.50 -18.19 -3.64
CA SER A 303 -3.06 -19.43 -3.00
C SER A 303 -4.05 -20.02 -1.98
N ILE A 304 -5.02 -19.22 -1.53
CA ILE A 304 -6.04 -19.60 -0.55
C ILE A 304 -7.47 -19.37 -1.06
N CYS A 305 -7.62 -19.16 -2.37
CA CYS A 305 -8.91 -18.95 -3.01
C CYS A 305 -9.39 -20.27 -3.61
N THR A 306 -10.65 -20.62 -3.36
CA THR A 306 -11.26 -21.84 -3.87
C THR A 306 -12.36 -21.56 -4.90
N THR A 307 -12.57 -20.30 -5.32
CA THR A 307 -13.57 -19.88 -6.32
C THR A 307 -13.58 -20.78 -7.56
N ARG A 308 -12.41 -21.13 -8.12
CA ARG A 308 -12.33 -22.00 -9.31
C ARG A 308 -12.84 -23.42 -9.07
N ILE A 309 -12.69 -23.91 -7.84
CA ILE A 309 -13.09 -25.27 -7.45
C ILE A 309 -14.57 -25.29 -7.04
N VAL A 310 -14.98 -24.33 -6.21
CA VAL A 310 -16.33 -24.29 -5.62
C VAL A 310 -17.36 -23.75 -6.63
N ALA A 311 -17.06 -22.63 -7.29
CA ALA A 311 -17.96 -22.00 -8.26
C ALA A 311 -17.71 -22.42 -9.71
N GLY A 312 -16.54 -23.02 -10.02
CA GLY A 312 -16.18 -23.39 -11.38
C GLY A 312 -15.80 -22.20 -12.27
N VAL A 313 -15.55 -21.02 -11.69
CA VAL A 313 -15.33 -19.76 -12.43
C VAL A 313 -13.88 -19.28 -12.28
N GLY A 314 -13.24 -18.92 -13.39
CA GLY A 314 -11.93 -18.26 -13.40
C GLY A 314 -11.24 -18.36 -14.76
N VAL A 315 -10.10 -17.68 -14.88
CA VAL A 315 -9.21 -17.72 -16.06
C VAL A 315 -7.76 -17.86 -15.56
N PRO A 316 -6.93 -18.75 -16.13
CA PRO A 316 -5.50 -18.80 -15.82
C PRO A 316 -4.84 -17.42 -15.86
N GLN A 317 -4.04 -17.12 -14.84
CA GLN A 317 -3.73 -15.73 -14.48
C GLN A 317 -2.95 -15.00 -15.56
N LEU A 318 -2.01 -15.69 -16.23
CA LEU A 318 -1.18 -15.06 -17.26
C LEU A 318 -2.01 -14.70 -18.49
N THR A 319 -2.90 -15.60 -18.93
CA THR A 319 -3.86 -15.30 -20.01
C THR A 319 -4.83 -14.19 -19.63
N ALA A 320 -5.33 -14.15 -18.39
CA ALA A 320 -6.19 -13.06 -17.93
C ALA A 320 -5.49 -11.69 -18.02
N ILE A 321 -4.22 -11.62 -17.58
CA ILE A 321 -3.39 -10.41 -17.68
C ILE A 321 -3.21 -10.01 -19.15
N HIS A 322 -2.82 -10.96 -20.00
CA HIS A 322 -2.59 -10.70 -21.43
C HIS A 322 -3.87 -10.16 -22.12
N ASN A 323 -5.01 -10.82 -21.92
CA ASN A 323 -6.26 -10.43 -22.56
C ASN A 323 -6.74 -9.04 -22.11
N VAL A 324 -6.56 -8.72 -20.83
CA VAL A 324 -6.87 -7.37 -20.31
C VAL A 324 -5.86 -6.34 -20.84
N SER A 325 -4.58 -6.69 -20.96
CA SER A 325 -3.55 -5.84 -21.59
C SER A 325 -3.92 -5.42 -23.00
N GLU A 326 -4.25 -6.39 -23.86
CA GLU A 326 -4.69 -6.11 -25.22
C GLU A 326 -5.93 -5.21 -25.26
N ALA A 327 -6.86 -5.39 -24.32
CA ALA A 327 -8.09 -4.59 -24.24
C ALA A 327 -7.84 -3.13 -23.81
N LEU A 328 -6.82 -2.89 -22.99
CA LEU A 328 -6.47 -1.58 -22.44
C LEU A 328 -5.48 -0.78 -23.29
N LYS A 329 -4.90 -1.38 -24.34
CA LYS A 329 -4.01 -0.67 -25.27
C LYS A 329 -4.64 0.62 -25.78
N GLY A 330 -3.89 1.72 -25.68
CA GLY A 330 -4.31 3.06 -26.11
C GLY A 330 -5.25 3.80 -25.14
N THR A 331 -5.71 3.17 -24.05
CA THR A 331 -6.62 3.82 -23.08
C THR A 331 -5.90 4.66 -22.02
N GLY A 332 -4.59 4.44 -21.84
CA GLY A 332 -3.79 5.02 -20.76
C GLY A 332 -4.10 4.44 -19.37
N VAL A 333 -4.93 3.41 -19.27
CA VAL A 333 -5.31 2.78 -18.00
C VAL A 333 -4.35 1.64 -17.67
N PRO A 334 -3.60 1.71 -16.56
CA PRO A 334 -2.77 0.60 -16.09
C PRO A 334 -3.61 -0.52 -15.47
N MET A 335 -2.99 -1.68 -15.28
CA MET A 335 -3.61 -2.81 -14.59
C MET A 335 -2.71 -3.41 -13.52
N ILE A 336 -3.35 -4.04 -12.54
CA ILE A 336 -2.70 -4.72 -11.42
C ILE A 336 -2.98 -6.22 -11.54
N ALA A 337 -1.94 -7.04 -11.60
CA ALA A 337 -2.08 -8.49 -11.50
C ALA A 337 -2.21 -8.91 -10.03
N ASP A 338 -3.34 -9.52 -9.65
CA ASP A 338 -3.67 -9.88 -8.27
C ASP A 338 -3.77 -11.41 -8.09
N GLY A 339 -2.84 -11.97 -7.30
CA GLY A 339 -2.81 -13.38 -6.94
C GLY A 339 -2.02 -14.30 -7.89
N GLY A 340 -1.73 -15.52 -7.43
CA GLY A 340 -1.00 -16.56 -8.18
C GLY A 340 0.52 -16.46 -8.18
N ILE A 341 1.08 -15.36 -7.65
CA ILE A 341 2.52 -15.12 -7.63
C ILE A 341 3.16 -15.78 -6.40
N ARG A 342 4.15 -16.63 -6.63
CA ARG A 342 4.91 -17.35 -5.58
C ARG A 342 6.37 -16.91 -5.54
N PHE A 343 6.94 -16.61 -6.71
CA PHE A 343 8.35 -16.25 -6.86
C PHE A 343 8.52 -14.91 -7.57
N SER A 344 9.70 -14.30 -7.45
CA SER A 344 10.04 -13.07 -8.17
C SER A 344 9.99 -13.23 -9.70
N GLY A 345 10.22 -14.45 -10.21
CA GLY A 345 10.02 -14.77 -11.62
C GLY A 345 8.57 -14.63 -12.09
N ASP A 346 7.59 -14.94 -11.24
CA ASP A 346 6.16 -14.76 -11.58
C ASP A 346 5.81 -13.27 -11.69
N ILE A 347 6.46 -12.41 -10.88
CA ILE A 347 6.33 -10.95 -11.01
C ILE A 347 6.85 -10.52 -12.39
N ALA A 348 8.03 -10.97 -12.79
CA ALA A 348 8.60 -10.64 -14.10
C ALA A 348 7.69 -11.11 -15.25
N LYS A 349 7.14 -12.32 -15.17
CA LYS A 349 6.17 -12.86 -16.14
C LYS A 349 4.88 -12.04 -16.19
N ALA A 350 4.31 -11.68 -15.03
CA ALA A 350 3.10 -10.86 -14.96
C ALA A 350 3.32 -9.47 -15.59
N LEU A 351 4.44 -8.83 -15.27
CA LEU A 351 4.78 -7.53 -15.84
C LEU A 351 5.02 -7.64 -17.34
N ALA A 352 5.81 -8.61 -17.81
CA ALA A 352 6.04 -8.86 -19.24
C ALA A 352 4.75 -9.16 -20.02
N ALA A 353 3.74 -9.77 -19.39
CA ALA A 353 2.43 -10.03 -20.01
C ALA A 353 1.55 -8.78 -20.12
N GLY A 354 1.95 -7.65 -19.53
CA GLY A 354 1.26 -6.35 -19.66
C GLY A 354 0.77 -5.74 -18.36
N ALA A 355 0.97 -6.39 -17.21
CA ALA A 355 0.65 -5.77 -15.93
C ALA A 355 1.59 -4.57 -15.66
N SER A 356 1.05 -3.50 -15.09
CA SER A 356 1.84 -2.35 -14.64
C SER A 356 2.43 -2.59 -13.25
N CYS A 357 1.64 -3.23 -12.38
CA CYS A 357 2.00 -3.58 -11.02
C CYS A 357 1.48 -4.98 -10.65
N VAL A 358 1.98 -5.54 -9.55
CA VAL A 358 1.46 -6.78 -8.97
C VAL A 358 0.99 -6.57 -7.53
N MET A 359 -0.07 -7.26 -7.14
CA MET A 359 -0.59 -7.29 -5.76
C MET A 359 -0.31 -8.65 -5.12
N LEU A 360 0.34 -8.63 -3.96
CA LEU A 360 0.79 -9.82 -3.24
C LEU A 360 0.08 -9.96 -1.88
N GLY A 361 -0.42 -11.16 -1.60
CA GLY A 361 -1.02 -11.54 -0.32
C GLY A 361 -0.09 -12.43 0.51
N GLY A 362 -0.08 -13.74 0.24
CA GLY A 362 0.60 -14.75 1.06
C GLY A 362 2.13 -14.58 1.18
N MET A 363 2.76 -13.87 0.24
CA MET A 363 4.18 -13.51 0.38
C MET A 363 4.41 -12.60 1.59
N PHE A 364 3.48 -11.69 1.89
CA PHE A 364 3.57 -10.69 2.93
C PHE A 364 2.87 -11.06 4.24
N ALA A 365 1.91 -12.00 4.22
CA ALA A 365 1.16 -12.39 5.43
C ALA A 365 2.05 -12.86 6.60
N GLY A 366 3.20 -13.47 6.29
CA GLY A 366 4.15 -13.97 7.29
C GLY A 366 5.12 -12.93 7.85
N THR A 367 5.04 -11.65 7.45
CA THR A 367 6.00 -10.63 7.90
C THR A 367 5.65 -10.07 9.27
N GLU A 368 6.64 -9.41 9.88
CA GLU A 368 6.48 -8.73 11.17
C GLU A 368 5.50 -7.55 11.13
N GLU A 369 5.31 -6.95 9.95
CA GLU A 369 4.46 -5.78 9.75
C GLU A 369 3.02 -6.14 9.42
N ALA A 370 2.79 -7.35 8.91
CA ALA A 370 1.44 -7.86 8.68
C ALA A 370 0.68 -7.95 10.01
N PRO A 371 -0.65 -7.77 10.01
CA PRO A 371 -1.48 -7.97 11.20
C PRO A 371 -1.48 -9.45 11.64
N GLY A 372 -1.96 -9.70 12.86
CA GLY A 372 -1.98 -11.03 13.47
C GLY A 372 -0.76 -11.33 14.33
N GLU A 373 -0.93 -12.24 15.28
CA GLU A 373 0.09 -12.65 16.24
C GLU A 373 1.01 -13.74 15.66
N ILE A 374 2.21 -13.86 16.26
CA ILE A 374 3.13 -14.95 15.95
C ILE A 374 2.74 -16.17 16.81
N GLU A 375 2.44 -17.28 16.14
CA GLU A 375 2.10 -18.55 16.76
C GLU A 375 3.29 -19.52 16.69
N LEU A 376 3.55 -20.24 17.78
CA LEU A 376 4.57 -21.28 17.80
C LEU A 376 3.94 -22.65 17.49
N TYR A 377 4.43 -23.32 16.44
CA TYR A 377 3.98 -24.66 16.07
C TYR A 377 5.17 -25.55 15.72
N GLN A 378 5.30 -26.69 16.40
CA GLN A 378 6.41 -27.64 16.22
C GLN A 378 7.80 -26.98 16.28
N GLY A 379 7.97 -26.02 17.21
CA GLY A 379 9.24 -25.31 17.41
C GLY A 379 9.57 -24.26 16.34
N ARG A 380 8.65 -23.97 15.41
CA ARG A 380 8.80 -22.91 14.40
C ARG A 380 7.73 -21.83 14.57
N SER A 381 8.07 -20.60 14.22
CA SER A 381 7.16 -19.46 14.26
C SER A 381 6.35 -19.36 12.98
N TYR A 382 5.04 -19.15 13.13
CA TYR A 382 4.06 -18.99 12.05
C TYR A 382 3.20 -17.76 12.31
N LYS A 383 2.46 -17.32 11.28
CA LYS A 383 1.36 -16.37 11.39
C LYS A 383 0.12 -16.92 10.72
N SER A 384 -1.06 -16.52 11.20
CA SER A 384 -2.33 -16.87 10.57
C SER A 384 -2.49 -16.17 9.22
N TYR A 385 -3.03 -16.89 8.24
CA TYR A 385 -3.30 -16.36 6.90
C TYR A 385 -4.60 -16.95 6.37
N ARG A 386 -5.56 -16.09 6.00
CA ARG A 386 -6.88 -16.51 5.56
C ARG A 386 -7.39 -15.74 4.35
N GLY A 387 -8.19 -16.43 3.53
CA GLY A 387 -8.76 -15.87 2.33
C GLY A 387 -9.95 -15.00 2.68
N MET A 388 -10.20 -13.93 1.92
CA MET A 388 -11.37 -13.09 2.18
C MET A 388 -12.69 -13.86 2.05
N GLY A 389 -12.69 -14.99 1.33
CA GLY A 389 -13.83 -15.91 1.20
C GLY A 389 -13.82 -17.06 2.21
N SER A 390 -12.94 -17.05 3.22
CA SER A 390 -13.03 -18.01 4.32
C SER A 390 -14.19 -17.67 5.25
N LEU A 391 -14.70 -18.67 5.97
CA LEU A 391 -15.77 -18.48 6.96
C LEU A 391 -15.41 -17.43 8.01
N GLY A 392 -14.18 -17.45 8.54
CA GLY A 392 -13.75 -16.50 9.56
C GLY A 392 -13.60 -15.07 9.03
N ALA A 393 -13.18 -14.89 7.78
CA ALA A 393 -13.11 -13.56 7.16
C ALA A 393 -14.52 -13.03 6.83
N MET A 394 -15.38 -13.86 6.24
CA MET A 394 -16.75 -13.49 5.87
C MET A 394 -17.58 -13.09 7.08
N SER A 395 -17.45 -13.85 8.19
CA SER A 395 -18.08 -13.52 9.48
C SER A 395 -17.60 -12.19 10.08
N GLN A 396 -16.46 -11.66 9.62
CA GLN A 396 -15.90 -10.37 10.05
C GLN A 396 -16.11 -9.23 9.03
N GLY A 397 -16.92 -9.47 7.99
CA GLY A 397 -17.42 -8.41 7.11
C GLY A 397 -16.97 -8.48 5.65
N SER A 398 -16.37 -9.58 5.18
CA SER A 398 -16.07 -9.77 3.75
C SER A 398 -17.15 -10.55 2.98
N SER A 399 -18.29 -10.88 3.58
CA SER A 399 -19.36 -11.65 2.91
C SER A 399 -19.93 -10.92 1.68
N ASP A 400 -20.03 -9.58 1.74
CA ASP A 400 -20.52 -8.73 0.64
C ASP A 400 -19.66 -8.87 -0.64
N ARG A 401 -18.36 -9.15 -0.46
CA ARG A 401 -17.42 -9.40 -1.56
C ARG A 401 -17.85 -10.60 -2.42
N TYR A 402 -18.53 -11.58 -1.83
CA TYR A 402 -18.97 -12.84 -2.43
C TYR A 402 -20.49 -12.90 -2.63
N PHE A 403 -21.17 -11.76 -2.63
CA PHE A 403 -22.62 -11.66 -2.83
C PHE A 403 -23.43 -12.47 -1.81
N GLN A 404 -22.90 -12.63 -0.60
CA GLN A 404 -23.57 -13.30 0.50
C GLN A 404 -23.99 -12.25 1.53
N ASP A 405 -25.30 -12.12 1.74
CA ASP A 405 -25.87 -11.21 2.72
C ASP A 405 -25.37 -11.53 4.13
N LYS A 406 -25.41 -10.54 5.02
CA LYS A 406 -25.06 -10.77 6.43
C LYS A 406 -26.05 -11.78 7.02
N GLU A 407 -25.60 -13.02 7.16
CA GLU A 407 -26.35 -14.07 7.82
C GLU A 407 -25.94 -14.16 9.28
N ASP A 408 -26.93 -14.29 10.18
CA ASP A 408 -26.69 -14.51 11.61
C ASP A 408 -26.08 -15.89 11.91
N ASN A 409 -26.18 -16.84 10.95
CA ASN A 409 -25.62 -18.17 11.08
C ASN A 409 -24.47 -18.39 10.06
N ALA A 410 -23.25 -18.51 10.58
CA ALA A 410 -22.06 -18.74 9.76
C ALA A 410 -22.10 -20.05 8.94
N ASP A 411 -22.90 -21.04 9.36
CA ASP A 411 -23.01 -22.35 8.69
C ASP A 411 -23.70 -22.29 7.32
N LYS A 412 -24.38 -21.18 7.02
CA LYS A 412 -25.07 -20.99 5.74
C LYS A 412 -24.19 -20.35 4.67
N TYR A 413 -23.03 -19.81 5.05
CA TYR A 413 -22.09 -19.28 4.07
C TYR A 413 -21.54 -20.40 3.18
N VAL A 414 -21.37 -20.09 1.90
CA VAL A 414 -20.66 -20.93 0.93
C VAL A 414 -19.26 -20.34 0.74
N PRO A 415 -18.23 -20.81 1.45
CA PRO A 415 -16.91 -20.19 1.44
C PRO A 415 -16.17 -20.43 0.13
N GLU A 416 -15.56 -19.36 -0.39
CA GLU A 416 -14.69 -19.37 -1.58
C GLU A 416 -13.20 -19.16 -1.22
N GLY A 417 -12.85 -19.44 0.04
CA GLY A 417 -11.48 -19.43 0.52
C GLY A 417 -11.27 -20.29 1.76
N ILE A 418 -10.01 -20.50 2.11
CA ILE A 418 -9.59 -21.29 3.27
C ILE A 418 -8.80 -20.45 4.27
N GLU A 419 -8.57 -21.02 5.46
CA GLU A 419 -7.68 -20.50 6.48
C GLU A 419 -6.48 -21.43 6.63
N GLY A 420 -5.31 -20.85 6.87
CA GLY A 420 -4.08 -21.58 7.05
C GLY A 420 -3.06 -20.79 7.87
N ARG A 421 -1.84 -21.31 7.92
CA ARG A 421 -0.71 -20.67 8.56
C ARG A 421 0.44 -20.55 7.57
N VAL A 422 1.18 -19.45 7.65
CA VAL A 422 2.39 -19.23 6.85
C VAL A 422 3.59 -19.09 7.78
N PRO A 423 4.79 -19.56 7.38
CA PRO A 423 5.99 -19.37 8.18
C PRO A 423 6.23 -17.89 8.47
N TYR A 424 6.74 -17.56 9.65
CA TYR A 424 7.22 -16.21 9.95
C TYR A 424 8.45 -15.91 9.10
N LYS A 425 8.46 -14.75 8.44
CA LYS A 425 9.46 -14.37 7.42
C LYS A 425 10.35 -13.19 7.82
N GLY A 426 10.21 -12.67 9.03
CA GLY A 426 10.93 -11.48 9.46
C GLY A 426 10.37 -10.18 8.86
N PRO A 427 11.19 -9.12 8.79
CA PRO A 427 10.79 -7.82 8.26
C PRO A 427 10.48 -7.84 6.76
N ILE A 428 9.42 -7.14 6.34
CA ILE A 428 8.97 -7.11 4.93
C ILE A 428 10.03 -6.55 3.96
N VAL A 429 10.86 -5.60 4.42
CA VAL A 429 11.91 -4.98 3.61
C VAL A 429 12.87 -6.01 3.00
N GLN A 430 13.18 -7.09 3.72
CA GLN A 430 14.05 -8.15 3.21
C GLN A 430 13.38 -8.91 2.07
N ILE A 431 12.07 -9.17 2.18
CA ILE A 431 11.29 -9.82 1.12
C ILE A 431 11.21 -8.92 -0.11
N ILE A 432 10.89 -7.63 0.08
CA ILE A 432 10.82 -6.65 -1.02
C ILE A 432 12.17 -6.57 -1.74
N HIS A 433 13.27 -6.50 -1.00
CA HIS A 433 14.62 -6.50 -1.57
C HIS A 433 14.86 -7.72 -2.47
N GLN A 434 14.52 -8.93 -2.02
CA GLN A 434 14.68 -10.15 -2.82
C GLN A 434 13.78 -10.16 -4.06
N LEU A 435 12.52 -9.74 -3.91
CA LEU A 435 11.57 -9.65 -5.02
C LEU A 435 12.05 -8.69 -6.11
N MET A 436 12.48 -7.49 -5.70
CA MET A 436 12.98 -6.48 -6.62
C MET A 436 14.33 -6.89 -7.22
N GLY A 437 15.22 -7.54 -6.46
CA GLY A 437 16.45 -8.12 -6.98
C GLY A 437 16.17 -9.14 -8.10
N GLY A 438 15.22 -10.06 -7.90
CA GLY A 438 14.83 -11.03 -8.93
C GLY A 438 14.21 -10.39 -10.17
N LEU A 439 13.39 -9.34 -10.00
CA LEU A 439 12.85 -8.58 -11.12
C LEU A 439 13.95 -7.86 -11.91
N ARG A 440 14.90 -7.21 -11.23
CA ARG A 440 16.05 -6.55 -11.86
C ARG A 440 16.90 -7.52 -12.68
N SER A 441 17.17 -8.71 -12.11
CA SER A 441 17.87 -9.77 -12.84
C SER A 441 17.11 -10.19 -14.09
N SER A 442 15.79 -10.38 -13.98
CA SER A 442 14.95 -10.75 -15.13
C SER A 442 14.98 -9.66 -16.22
N MET A 443 14.87 -8.39 -15.84
CA MET A 443 14.99 -7.26 -16.77
C MET A 443 16.36 -7.20 -17.46
N GLY A 444 17.44 -7.52 -16.72
CA GLY A 444 18.79 -7.65 -17.26
C GLY A 444 18.89 -8.75 -18.32
N TYR A 445 18.36 -9.95 -18.06
CA TYR A 445 18.29 -11.05 -19.04
C TYR A 445 17.46 -10.73 -20.28
N LEU A 446 16.44 -9.89 -20.13
CA LEU A 446 15.57 -9.45 -21.21
C LEU A 446 16.10 -8.24 -21.98
N GLY A 447 17.19 -7.62 -21.52
CA GLY A 447 17.70 -6.39 -22.13
C GLY A 447 16.74 -5.21 -22.05
N CYS A 448 15.93 -5.14 -20.99
CA CYS A 448 14.90 -4.12 -20.80
C CYS A 448 15.30 -3.14 -19.68
N ALA A 449 15.46 -1.85 -19.98
CA ALA A 449 15.80 -0.86 -18.96
C ALA A 449 14.60 -0.40 -18.11
N THR A 450 13.38 -0.59 -18.62
CA THR A 450 12.13 -0.14 -17.98
C THR A 450 11.05 -1.22 -18.10
N ILE A 451 10.00 -1.12 -17.27
CA ILE A 451 8.84 -2.03 -17.37
C ILE A 451 8.10 -1.83 -18.70
N ALA A 452 8.05 -0.61 -19.23
CA ALA A 452 7.48 -0.35 -20.56
C ALA A 452 8.22 -1.12 -21.66
N GLU A 453 9.55 -1.19 -21.60
CA GLU A 453 10.32 -2.01 -22.55
C GLU A 453 10.01 -3.51 -22.41
N MET A 454 9.71 -4.00 -21.19
CA MET A 454 9.27 -5.38 -21.03
C MET A 454 7.96 -5.64 -21.77
N HIS A 455 6.99 -4.71 -21.71
CA HIS A 455 5.72 -4.83 -22.42
C HIS A 455 5.90 -4.92 -23.94
N GLU A 456 6.88 -4.19 -24.48
CA GLU A 456 7.13 -4.12 -25.92
C GLU A 456 8.00 -5.28 -26.45
N LYS A 457 9.00 -5.73 -25.67
CA LYS A 457 10.08 -6.59 -26.17
C LYS A 457 10.06 -8.00 -25.63
N ALA A 458 9.50 -8.23 -24.44
CA ALA A 458 9.60 -9.52 -23.78
C ALA A 458 8.87 -10.60 -24.60
N LYS A 459 9.49 -11.79 -24.67
CA LYS A 459 8.94 -12.94 -25.37
C LYS A 459 8.82 -14.11 -24.41
N PHE A 460 7.79 -14.91 -24.62
CA PHE A 460 7.53 -16.12 -23.84
C PHE A 460 7.75 -17.36 -24.70
N VAL A 461 8.10 -18.47 -24.04
CA VAL A 461 8.11 -19.81 -24.61
C VAL A 461 7.24 -20.71 -23.74
N GLU A 462 6.36 -21.50 -24.37
CA GLU A 462 5.56 -22.52 -23.69
C GLU A 462 6.46 -23.70 -23.30
N ILE A 463 6.26 -24.21 -22.09
CA ILE A 463 6.95 -25.39 -21.57
C ILE A 463 5.95 -26.46 -21.16
N THR A 464 6.42 -27.70 -21.11
CA THR A 464 5.65 -28.83 -20.57
C THR A 464 5.87 -28.95 -19.06
N SER A 465 5.10 -29.82 -18.40
CA SER A 465 5.33 -30.13 -16.97
C SER A 465 6.73 -30.70 -16.68
N ALA A 466 7.38 -31.33 -17.66
CA ALA A 466 8.76 -31.76 -17.54
C ALA A 466 9.72 -30.56 -17.54
N GLY A 467 9.48 -29.55 -18.40
CA GLY A 467 10.23 -28.29 -18.38
C GLY A 467 10.05 -27.52 -17.07
N MET A 468 8.88 -27.62 -16.44
CA MET A 468 8.66 -27.01 -15.12
C MET A 468 9.43 -27.74 -14.01
N SER A 469 9.47 -29.07 -14.08
CA SER A 469 10.31 -29.89 -13.20
C SER A 469 11.80 -29.58 -13.36
N GLU A 470 12.28 -29.40 -14.59
CA GLU A 470 13.65 -28.98 -14.91
C GLU A 470 13.96 -27.56 -14.39
N SER A 471 12.98 -26.65 -14.46
CA SER A 471 13.15 -25.27 -14.01
C SER A 471 13.38 -25.14 -12.50
N HIS A 472 12.93 -26.11 -11.71
CA HIS A 472 13.16 -26.17 -10.27
C HIS A 472 14.45 -26.92 -9.95
N VAL A 473 14.99 -26.71 -8.75
CA VAL A 473 16.12 -27.51 -8.25
C VAL A 473 15.73 -28.99 -8.26
N HIS A 474 16.48 -29.78 -9.01
CA HIS A 474 16.28 -31.23 -9.20
C HIS A 474 17.59 -32.00 -8.96
N ASP A 475 17.45 -33.31 -8.69
CA ASP A 475 18.55 -34.26 -8.50
C ASP A 475 19.57 -33.94 -7.38
N VAL A 476 19.18 -33.12 -6.40
CA VAL A 476 19.98 -32.80 -5.21
C VAL A 476 19.13 -32.69 -3.94
N GLN A 477 19.74 -32.93 -2.79
CA GLN A 477 19.15 -32.61 -1.48
C GLN A 477 19.51 -31.17 -1.08
N ILE A 478 18.49 -30.33 -0.86
CA ILE A 478 18.71 -28.95 -0.42
C ILE A 478 19.16 -28.96 1.04
N THR A 479 20.40 -28.54 1.29
CA THR A 479 20.99 -28.44 2.65
C THR A 479 20.73 -27.07 3.29
N LYS A 480 20.57 -26.04 2.47
CA LYS A 480 20.28 -24.66 2.91
C LYS A 480 19.41 -23.97 1.87
N GLU A 481 18.25 -23.49 2.29
CA GLU A 481 17.35 -22.73 1.43
C GLU A 481 17.82 -21.28 1.28
N ALA A 482 17.55 -20.70 0.10
CA ALA A 482 17.77 -19.30 -0.17
C ALA A 482 16.50 -18.50 0.16
N PRO A 483 16.60 -17.23 0.61
CA PRO A 483 15.43 -16.42 0.96
C PRO A 483 14.42 -16.19 -0.18
N ASN A 484 14.85 -16.39 -1.43
CA ASN A 484 14.07 -16.16 -2.65
C ASN A 484 13.56 -17.45 -3.31
N TYR A 485 13.82 -18.63 -2.73
CA TYR A 485 13.40 -19.91 -3.30
C TYR A 485 13.09 -20.94 -2.21
N HIS A 486 11.85 -21.43 -2.22
CA HIS A 486 11.36 -22.53 -1.40
C HIS A 486 10.55 -23.45 -2.30
N ARG A 487 10.64 -24.77 -2.08
CA ARG A 487 9.91 -25.78 -2.86
C ARG A 487 8.58 -26.15 -2.22
#